data_AF-A0A0P9D6P4-F1
#
_entry.id   AF-A0A0P9D6P4-F1
#
_cell.length_a   1.000
_cell.length_b   1.000
_cell.length_c   1.000
_cell.angle_alpha   90.00
_cell.angle_beta   90.00
_cell.angle_gamma   90.00
#
_symmetry.space_group_name_H-M   'P 1'
#
loop_
_entity.id
_entity.type
_entity.pdbx_description
1 polymer ?
#
loop_
_entity_poly.entity_id
_entity_poly.type
_entity_poly.pdbx_seq_one_letter_code
_entity_poly.pdbx_strand_id
1 'polypeptide(L)' 'QGLPTISLTGYDGGKAARSPAVDYSIVVVSDHVPRIQEAQATVYHALLEVIFTCLARK' A
#
# COMPACT_ATOMS: atom_id res chain seq x y z
N GLN A 1 10.93 1.53 -16.27
CA GLN A 1 10.13 2.75 -16.03
C GLN A 1 8.82 2.59 -16.79
N GLY A 2 7.70 3.09 -16.26
CA GLY A 2 6.38 2.98 -16.90
C GLY A 2 5.38 1.99 -16.26
N LEU A 3 5.70 1.43 -15.09
CA LEU A 3 4.74 0.68 -14.29
C LEU A 3 4.18 1.59 -13.18
N PRO A 4 2.86 1.60 -12.94
CA PRO A 4 2.30 2.28 -11.79
C PRO A 4 2.86 1.64 -10.51
N THR A 5 3.33 2.48 -9.60
CA THR A 5 4.00 2.06 -8.37
C THR A 5 3.19 2.49 -7.16
N ILE A 6 2.82 1.51 -6.33
CA ILE A 6 2.13 1.72 -5.05
C ILE A 6 3.08 1.30 -3.94
N SER A 7 3.39 2.19 -3.00
CA SER A 7 4.21 1.85 -1.83
C SER A 7 3.33 1.50 -0.63
N LEU A 8 3.74 0.45 0.10
CA LEU A 8 3.20 0.09 1.41
C LEU A 8 4.31 0.26 2.44
N THR A 9 4.14 1.18 3.38
CA THR A 9 5.21 1.57 4.32
C THR A 9 4.70 1.67 5.76
N GLY A 10 5.61 1.66 6.72
CA GLY A 10 5.34 1.93 8.14
C GLY A 10 5.93 3.26 8.60
N TYR A 11 5.84 3.56 9.89
CA TYR A 11 6.34 4.81 10.50
C TYR A 11 5.74 6.05 9.83
N ASP A 12 6.59 6.99 9.39
CA ASP A 12 6.22 8.20 8.63
C ASP A 12 6.22 7.96 7.10
N GLY A 13 6.44 6.72 6.66
CA GLY A 13 6.58 6.34 5.26
C GLY A 13 7.97 6.59 4.64
N GLY A 14 8.86 7.28 5.37
CA GLY A 14 10.26 7.46 5.00
C GLY A 14 10.50 8.00 3.60
N LYS A 15 11.66 7.65 3.03
CA LYS A 15 12.05 8.08 1.68
C LYS A 15 11.11 7.55 0.58
N ALA A 16 10.50 6.39 0.80
CA ALA A 16 9.62 5.76 -0.17
C ALA A 16 8.33 6.58 -0.39
N ALA A 17 7.68 7.04 0.68
CA ALA A 17 6.48 7.87 0.59
C ALA A 17 6.72 9.25 -0.05
N ARG A 18 7.97 9.73 -0.06
CA ARG A 18 8.37 11.03 -0.64
C ARG A 18 9.05 10.90 -2.00
N SER A 19 9.17 9.68 -2.53
CA SER A 19 9.85 9.42 -3.77
C SER A 19 8.98 9.85 -4.96
N PRO A 20 9.50 10.62 -5.93
CA PRO A 20 8.78 10.94 -7.16
C PRO A 20 8.55 9.70 -8.06
N ALA A 21 9.16 8.56 -7.73
CA ALA A 21 8.95 7.29 -8.43
C ALA A 21 7.76 6.49 -7.88
N VAL A 22 7.06 6.97 -6.86
CA VAL A 22 5.87 6.33 -6.28
C VAL A 22 4.64 7.16 -6.64
N ASP A 23 3.67 6.52 -7.29
CA ASP A 23 2.43 7.19 -7.71
C ASP A 23 1.42 7.27 -6.56
N TYR A 24 1.35 6.22 -5.73
CA TYR A 24 0.45 6.15 -4.58
C TYR A 24 1.19 5.58 -3.36
N SER A 25 0.99 6.18 -2.19
CA SER A 25 1.64 5.74 -0.95
C SER A 25 0.62 5.47 0.13
N ILE A 26 0.62 4.24 0.67
CA ILE A 26 -0.18 3.84 1.83
C ILE A 26 0.79 3.69 3.01
N VAL A 27 0.63 4.55 4.00
CA VAL A 27 1.49 4.62 5.18
C VAL A 27 0.74 4.13 6.41
N VAL A 28 1.25 3.09 7.06
CA VAL A 28 0.77 2.64 8.36
C VAL A 28 1.53 3.43 9.43
N VAL A 29 0.86 4.39 10.06
CA VAL A 29 1.43 5.23 11.11
C VAL A 29 1.55 4.43 12.41
N SER A 30 2.64 3.69 12.53
CA SER A 30 2.99 2.87 13.69
C SER A 30 4.50 2.70 13.75
N ASP A 31 5.05 2.60 14.94
CA ASP A 31 6.46 2.26 15.22
C ASP A 31 6.65 0.78 15.59
N HIS A 32 5.56 0.01 15.66
CA HIS A 32 5.58 -1.41 15.98
C HIS A 32 5.51 -2.26 14.71
N VAL A 33 6.65 -2.83 14.31
CA VAL A 33 6.80 -3.57 13.04
C VAL A 33 5.75 -4.68 12.83
N PRO A 34 5.42 -5.53 13.83
CA PRO A 34 4.33 -6.51 13.66
C PRO A 34 2.97 -5.87 13.31
N ARG A 35 2.62 -4.73 13.90
CA ARG A 35 1.36 -4.02 13.57
C ARG A 35 1.40 -3.40 12.17
N ILE A 36 2.56 -2.94 11.73
CA ILE A 36 2.75 -2.49 10.35
C ILE A 36 2.47 -3.64 9.38
N GLN A 37 3.04 -4.83 9.65
CA GLN A 37 2.85 -6.00 8.80
C GLN A 37 1.40 -6.49 8.78
N GLU A 38 0.74 -6.55 9.94
CA GLU A 38 -0.68 -6.90 10.04
C GLU A 38 -1.56 -5.95 9.21
N ALA A 39 -1.36 -4.63 9.36
CA ALA A 39 -2.11 -3.63 8.60
C ALA A 39 -1.82 -3.69 7.10
N GLN A 40 -0.56 -3.94 6.70
CA GLN A 40 -0.20 -4.15 5.29
C GLN A 40 -0.87 -5.39 4.70
N ALA A 41 -1.01 -6.47 5.46
CA ALA A 41 -1.76 -7.65 5.05
C ALA A 41 -3.26 -7.32 4.87
N THR A 42 -3.85 -6.54 5.77
CA THR A 42 -5.23 -6.05 5.62
C THR A 42 -5.40 -5.21 4.36
N VAL A 43 -4.48 -4.27 4.08
CA VAL A 43 -4.51 -3.45 2.86
C VAL A 43 -4.43 -4.33 1.61
N TYR A 44 -3.54 -5.33 1.60
CA TYR A 44 -3.44 -6.28 0.50
C TYR A 44 -4.77 -7.00 0.22
N HIS A 45 -5.42 -7.52 1.26
CA HIS A 45 -6.71 -8.20 1.12
C HIS A 45 -7.83 -7.26 0.64
N ALA A 46 -7.88 -6.02 1.14
CA ALA A 46 -8.84 -5.03 0.69
C ALA A 46 -8.65 -4.67 -0.79
N LEU A 47 -7.38 -4.53 -1.23
CA LEU A 47 -7.07 -4.29 -2.65
C LEU A 47 -7.54 -5.44 -3.53
N LEU A 48 -7.32 -6.69 -3.11
CA LEU A 48 -7.82 -7.86 -3.84
C LEU A 48 -9.35 -7.84 -3.97
N GLU A 49 -10.07 -7.53 -2.90
CA GLU A 49 -11.54 -7.45 -2.92
C GLU A 49 -12.03 -6.39 -3.91
N VAL A 50 -11.43 -5.19 -3.89
CA VAL A 50 -11.74 -4.12 -4.83
C VAL A 50 -11.42 -4.54 -6.26
N ILE A 51 -10.25 -5.14 -6.50
CA ILE A 51 -9.84 -5.61 -7.83
C ILE A 51 -10.84 -6.64 -8.35
N PHE A 52 -11.18 -7.66 -7.57
CA PHE A 52 -12.13 -8.69 -7.99
C PHE A 52 -13.52 -8.12 -8.22
N THR A 53 -13.98 -7.20 -7.38
CA THR A 53 -15.27 -6.52 -7.58
C THR A 53 -15.29 -5.71 -8.87
N CYS A 54 -14.21 -4.98 -9.17
CA CYS A 54 -14.08 -4.20 -10.39
C CYS A 54 -13.99 -5.07 -11.64
N LEU A 55 -13.31 -6.22 -11.57
CA LEU A 55 -13.19 -7.16 -12.68
C LEU A 55 -14.48 -7.95 -12.93
N ALA A 56 -15.23 -8.30 -11.87
CA ALA A 56 -16.51 -9.01 -11.99
C ALA A 56 -17.66 -8.11 -12.48
N ARG A 57 -17.49 -6.79 -12.40
CA ARG A 57 -18.45 -5.79 -12.91
C ARG A 57 -18.22 -5.41 -14.38
N LYS A 58 -17.25 -6.04 -15.06
CA LYS A 58 -17.07 -5.97 -16.51
C LYS A 58 -17.79 -7.13 -17.20
#